data_AF-A0A7M3LVG3-F1
#
_entry.id   AF-A0A7M3LVG3-F1
#
_cell.length_a   1.000
_cell.length_b   1.000
_cell.length_c   1.000
_cell.angle_alpha   90.00
_cell.angle_beta   90.00
_cell.angle_gamma   90.00
#
_symmetry.space_group_name_H-M   'P 1'
#
loop_
_entity.id
_entity.type
_entity.pdbx_description
1 polymer ?
#
loop_
_entity_poly.entity_id
_entity_poly.type
_entity_poly.pdbx_seq_one_letter_code
_entity_poly.pdbx_strand_id
1 'polypeptide(L)'
;MMDEMQRFVLLETLRLAVPEHMDDLRGFTPEQRCEIAKACAAIVGSHGDALQFGGKHCAEAFNALARGLAAAALTAWGGVTFDGLHWCAIPGCADANADHPQPHPERAPRRSVPKPRTVVDLHLPEPDQAA
;
A
#
# COMPACT_ATOMS: atom_id res chain seq x y z
N MET A 1 -4.37 -24.97 11.54
CA MET A 1 -4.68 -25.26 10.14
C MET A 1 -6.04 -24.66 9.89
N MET A 2 -6.15 -23.69 8.98
CA MET A 2 -7.44 -23.08 8.63
C MET A 2 -8.35 -24.17 8.05
N ASP A 3 -9.60 -24.21 8.49
CA ASP A 3 -10.57 -25.17 7.96
C ASP A 3 -10.84 -24.91 6.47
N GLU A 4 -11.12 -25.95 5.70
CA GLU A 4 -11.33 -25.85 4.25
C GLU A 4 -12.50 -24.91 3.91
N MET A 5 -13.55 -24.91 4.73
CA MET A 5 -14.68 -23.98 4.60
C MET A 5 -14.26 -22.54 4.88
N GLN A 6 -13.44 -22.32 5.92
CA GLN A 6 -12.96 -20.98 6.26
C GLN A 6 -12.10 -20.38 5.14
N ARG A 7 -11.21 -21.19 4.56
CA ARG A 7 -10.42 -20.79 3.40
C ARG A 7 -11.31 -20.47 2.21
N PHE A 8 -12.27 -21.34 1.89
CA PHE A 8 -13.22 -21.10 0.80
C PHE A 8 -13.98 -19.79 0.97
N VAL A 9 -14.54 -19.54 2.16
CA VAL A 9 -15.27 -18.29 2.45
C VAL A 9 -14.36 -17.07 2.32
N LEU A 10 -13.13 -17.13 2.83
CA LEU A 10 -12.17 -16.05 2.70
C LEU A 10 -11.88 -15.73 1.22
N LEU A 11 -11.62 -16.74 0.40
CA LEU A 11 -11.29 -16.53 -1.01
C LEU A 11 -12.48 -16.00 -1.82
N GLU A 12 -13.67 -16.56 -1.64
CA GLU A 12 -14.86 -16.09 -2.36
C GLU A 12 -15.26 -14.68 -1.95
N THR A 13 -15.09 -14.32 -0.67
CA THR A 13 -15.34 -12.94 -0.22
C THR A 13 -14.28 -11.97 -0.72
N LEU A 14 -12.99 -12.35 -0.75
CA LEU A 14 -11.92 -11.54 -1.35
C LEU A 14 -12.13 -11.32 -2.85
N ARG A 15 -12.62 -12.33 -3.58
CA ARG A 15 -12.93 -12.24 -5.01
C ARG A 15 -13.91 -11.09 -5.32
N LEU A 16 -14.79 -10.75 -4.37
CA LEU A 16 -15.74 -9.64 -4.49
C LEU A 16 -15.23 -8.33 -3.89
N ALA A 17 -14.65 -8.39 -2.68
CA ALA A 17 -14.25 -7.20 -1.93
C ALA A 17 -13.01 -6.48 -2.52
N VAL A 18 -12.07 -7.23 -3.10
CA VAL A 18 -10.86 -6.62 -3.67
C VAL A 18 -11.20 -5.72 -4.87
N PRO A 19 -11.98 -6.15 -5.88
CA PRO A 19 -12.43 -5.28 -6.97
C PRO A 19 -13.16 -4.01 -6.50
N GLU A 20 -14.05 -4.13 -5.51
CA GLU A 20 -14.76 -2.98 -4.93
C GLU A 20 -13.77 -1.94 -4.38
N HIS A 21 -12.80 -2.39 -3.58
CA HIS A 21 -11.75 -1.49 -3.09
C HIS A 21 -10.82 -0.98 -4.19
N MET A 22 -10.59 -1.73 -5.27
CA MET A 22 -9.81 -1.22 -6.40
C MET A 22 -10.52 -0.05 -7.07
N ASP A 23 -11.85 -0.10 -7.18
CA ASP A 23 -12.63 1.01 -7.73
C ASP A 23 -12.61 2.24 -6.81
N ASP A 24 -12.71 2.05 -5.49
CA ASP A 24 -12.53 3.13 -4.51
C ASP A 24 -11.15 3.81 -4.64
N LEU A 25 -10.10 3.01 -4.83
CA LEU A 25 -8.71 3.45 -4.84
C LEU A 25 -8.25 3.97 -6.21
N ARG A 26 -9.08 3.87 -7.25
CA ARG A 26 -8.73 4.24 -8.63
C ARG A 26 -8.35 5.71 -8.78
N GLY A 27 -8.96 6.60 -7.98
CA GLY A 27 -8.65 8.04 -7.97
C GLY A 27 -7.42 8.46 -7.17
N PHE A 28 -6.80 7.54 -6.41
CA PHE A 28 -5.68 7.83 -5.53
C PHE A 28 -4.34 7.79 -6.27
N THR A 29 -3.35 8.57 -5.83
CA THR A 29 -1.99 8.54 -6.38
C THR A 29 -1.24 7.26 -5.97
N PRO A 30 -0.18 6.87 -6.69
CA PRO A 30 0.65 5.72 -6.31
C PRO A 30 1.20 5.81 -4.88
N GLU A 31 1.59 7.00 -4.42
CA GLU A 31 2.09 7.22 -3.06
C GLU A 31 1.00 7.01 -2.02
N GLN A 32 -0.21 7.51 -2.28
CA GLN A 32 -1.35 7.32 -1.38
C GLN A 32 -1.72 5.84 -1.27
N ARG A 33 -1.72 5.12 -2.40
CA ARG A 33 -1.95 3.66 -2.41
C ARG A 33 -0.87 2.92 -1.64
N CYS A 34 0.40 3.31 -1.78
CA CYS A 34 1.50 2.76 -1.00
C CYS A 34 1.30 2.95 0.51
N GLU A 35 0.90 4.14 0.96
CA GLU A 35 0.64 4.41 2.38
C GLU A 35 -0.56 3.61 2.90
N ILE A 36 -1.62 3.48 2.10
CA ILE A 36 -2.77 2.62 2.43
C ILE A 36 -2.33 1.16 2.57
N ALA A 37 -1.56 0.64 1.62
CA ALA A 37 -1.05 -0.73 1.66
C ALA A 37 -0.21 -0.99 2.93
N LYS A 38 0.66 -0.05 3.32
CA LYS A 38 1.45 -0.14 4.57
C LYS A 38 0.58 -0.16 5.82
N ALA A 39 -0.41 0.73 5.90
CA ALA A 39 -1.33 0.78 7.04
C ALA A 39 -2.15 -0.52 7.16
N CYS A 40 -2.66 -1.02 6.04
CA CYS A 40 -3.36 -2.30 5.97
C CYS A 40 -2.46 -3.47 6.39
N ALA A 41 -1.21 -3.51 5.93
CA ALA A 41 -0.25 -4.55 6.31
C ALA A 41 0.02 -4.56 7.83
N ALA A 42 0.07 -3.38 8.47
CA ALA A 42 0.24 -3.31 9.93
C ALA A 42 -0.97 -3.91 10.67
N ILE A 43 -2.19 -3.64 10.21
CA ILE A 43 -3.42 -4.21 10.80
C ILE A 43 -3.45 -5.74 10.61
N VAL A 44 -3.18 -6.22 9.39
CA VAL A 44 -3.12 -7.66 9.10
C VAL A 44 -2.01 -8.33 9.92
N GLY A 45 -0.84 -7.70 10.07
CA GLY A 45 0.23 -8.21 10.92
C GLY A 45 -0.16 -8.28 12.40
N SER A 46 -1.06 -7.41 12.87
CA SER A 46 -1.51 -7.37 14.27
C SER A 46 -2.68 -8.32 14.56
N HIS A 47 -3.52 -8.61 13.56
CA HIS A 47 -4.81 -9.28 13.73
C HIS A 47 -5.08 -10.41 12.72
N GLY A 48 -4.07 -10.81 11.94
CA GLY A 48 -4.20 -11.83 10.90
C GLY A 48 -4.49 -13.23 11.46
N ASP A 49 -4.17 -13.47 12.72
CA ASP A 49 -4.60 -14.67 13.45
C ASP A 49 -6.13 -14.76 13.55
N ALA A 50 -6.82 -13.63 13.71
CA ALA A 50 -8.28 -13.59 13.76
C ALA A 50 -8.94 -14.02 12.44
N LEU A 51 -8.23 -13.93 11.29
CA LEU A 51 -8.69 -14.50 10.02
C LEU A 51 -8.57 -16.02 10.00
N GLN A 52 -7.57 -16.58 10.67
CA GLN A 52 -7.30 -18.03 10.67
C GLN A 52 -8.12 -18.78 11.71
N PHE A 53 -8.32 -18.16 12.89
CA PHE A 53 -8.92 -18.83 14.04
C PHE A 53 -10.26 -18.20 14.45
N GLY A 54 -10.70 -17.16 13.75
CA GLY A 54 -11.80 -16.31 14.20
C GLY A 54 -11.38 -15.38 15.34
N GLY A 55 -12.21 -14.38 15.62
CA GLY A 55 -11.97 -13.47 16.74
C GLY A 55 -12.61 -12.12 16.55
N LYS A 56 -12.49 -11.28 17.60
CA LYS A 56 -13.06 -9.93 17.65
C LYS A 56 -12.63 -9.05 16.46
N HIS A 57 -11.38 -9.18 16.02
CA HIS A 57 -10.79 -8.34 14.98
C HIS A 57 -10.88 -8.93 13.57
N CYS A 58 -11.66 -10.01 13.37
CA CYS A 58 -11.74 -10.69 12.07
C CYS A 58 -12.25 -9.75 10.95
N ALA A 59 -13.32 -8.98 11.20
CA ALA A 59 -13.83 -8.03 10.21
C ALA A 59 -12.83 -6.90 9.89
N GLU A 60 -12.12 -6.41 10.90
CA GLU A 60 -11.09 -5.38 10.74
C GLU A 60 -9.91 -5.92 9.91
N ALA A 61 -9.40 -7.10 10.26
CA ALA A 61 -8.33 -7.77 9.54
C ALA A 61 -8.73 -8.12 8.10
N PHE A 62 -9.98 -8.52 7.87
CA PHE A 62 -10.50 -8.85 6.54
C PHE A 62 -10.54 -7.61 5.65
N ASN A 63 -11.13 -6.52 6.13
CA ASN A 63 -11.20 -5.27 5.37
C ASN A 63 -9.80 -4.72 5.11
N ALA A 64 -8.89 -4.82 6.07
CA ALA A 64 -7.50 -4.44 5.88
C ALA A 64 -6.80 -5.31 4.81
N LEU A 65 -7.02 -6.62 4.82
CA LEU A 65 -6.47 -7.53 3.81
C LEU A 65 -7.00 -7.19 2.42
N ALA A 66 -8.32 -7.08 2.26
CA ALA A 66 -8.96 -6.78 0.97
C ALA A 66 -8.48 -5.43 0.41
N ARG A 67 -8.49 -4.38 1.24
CA ARG A 67 -8.04 -3.03 0.84
C ARG A 67 -6.55 -2.97 0.56
N GLY A 68 -5.74 -3.69 1.34
CA GLY A 68 -4.29 -3.80 1.11
C GLY A 68 -3.96 -4.50 -0.19
N LEU A 69 -4.65 -5.60 -0.51
CA LEU A 69 -4.52 -6.30 -1.79
C LEU A 69 -4.95 -5.40 -2.96
N ALA A 70 -6.06 -4.66 -2.84
CA ALA A 70 -6.49 -3.71 -3.86
C ALA A 70 -5.44 -2.61 -4.12
N ALA A 71 -4.89 -2.03 -3.05
CA ALA A 71 -3.83 -1.03 -3.18
C ALA A 71 -2.56 -1.60 -3.82
N ALA A 72 -2.17 -2.83 -3.47
CA ALA A 72 -1.06 -3.54 -4.07
C ALA A 72 -1.31 -3.86 -5.55
N ALA A 73 -2.49 -4.37 -5.91
CA ALA A 73 -2.88 -4.70 -7.28
C ALA A 73 -2.80 -3.50 -8.24
N LEU A 74 -3.08 -2.30 -7.73
CA LEU A 74 -3.04 -1.04 -8.47
C LEU A 74 -1.66 -0.37 -8.52
N THR A 75 -0.68 -0.88 -7.77
CA THR A 75 0.64 -0.24 -7.61
C THR A 75 1.78 -1.15 -8.06
N ALA A 76 1.69 -2.45 -7.80
CA ALA A 76 2.67 -3.43 -8.23
C ALA A 76 2.61 -3.62 -9.74
N TRP A 77 3.77 -3.59 -10.39
CA TRP A 77 3.86 -4.06 -11.77
C TRP A 77 3.55 -5.57 -11.78
N GLY A 78 2.62 -5.97 -12.63
CA GLY A 78 2.11 -7.34 -12.62
C GLY A 78 0.90 -7.56 -11.71
N GLY A 79 0.45 -6.58 -10.93
CA GLY A 79 -0.63 -6.78 -9.97
C GLY A 79 -0.22 -7.63 -8.76
N VAL A 80 -1.18 -8.31 -8.13
CA VAL A 80 -0.97 -9.15 -6.94
C VAL A 80 -1.67 -10.49 -7.08
N THR A 81 -1.01 -11.54 -6.61
CA THR A 81 -1.58 -12.90 -6.52
C THR A 81 -1.62 -13.33 -5.07
N PHE A 82 -2.76 -13.83 -4.61
CA PHE A 82 -2.96 -14.36 -3.28
C PHE A 82 -3.81 -15.63 -3.34
N ASP A 83 -3.23 -16.75 -2.89
CA ASP A 83 -3.90 -18.05 -2.75
C ASP A 83 -4.71 -18.49 -3.99
N GLY A 84 -4.11 -18.34 -5.17
CA GLY A 84 -4.70 -18.71 -6.46
C GLY A 84 -5.62 -17.66 -7.08
N LEU A 85 -5.91 -16.57 -6.39
CA LEU A 85 -6.61 -15.41 -6.94
C LEU A 85 -5.60 -14.35 -7.41
N HIS A 86 -5.93 -13.68 -8.51
CA HIS A 86 -5.10 -12.64 -9.11
C HIS A 86 -5.91 -11.38 -9.35
N TRP A 87 -5.33 -10.22 -9.01
CA TRP A 87 -5.89 -8.91 -9.30
C TRP A 87 -4.81 -7.99 -9.88
N CYS A 88 -5.15 -7.29 -10.96
CA CYS A 88 -4.26 -6.38 -11.66
C CYS A 88 -5.03 -5.14 -12.12
N ALA A 89 -4.31 -4.02 -12.27
CA ALA A 89 -4.84 -2.82 -12.91
C ALA A 89 -5.28 -3.05 -14.38
N ILE A 90 -4.75 -4.09 -15.02
CA ILE A 90 -5.13 -4.50 -16.38
C ILE A 90 -6.31 -5.47 -16.30
N PRO A 91 -7.48 -5.12 -16.87
CA PRO A 91 -8.63 -6.01 -16.89
C PRO A 91 -8.33 -7.33 -17.61
N GLY A 92 -8.71 -8.45 -17.00
CA GLY A 92 -8.55 -9.78 -17.60
C GLY A 92 -7.12 -10.34 -17.54
N CYS A 93 -6.20 -9.70 -16.79
CA CYS A 93 -4.89 -10.28 -16.52
C CYS A 93 -5.04 -11.63 -15.81
N ALA A 94 -4.35 -12.66 -16.31
CA ALA A 94 -4.46 -14.02 -15.80
C ALA A 94 -3.54 -14.27 -14.58
N ASP A 95 -2.32 -13.73 -14.61
CA ASP A 95 -1.33 -13.90 -13.56
C ASP A 95 -0.26 -12.81 -13.61
N ALA A 96 0.51 -12.68 -12.52
CA ALA A 96 1.51 -11.64 -12.37
C ALA A 96 2.72 -11.74 -13.33
N ASN A 97 2.92 -12.88 -13.99
CA ASN A 97 3.97 -13.10 -14.98
C ASN A 97 3.48 -12.90 -16.42
N ALA A 98 2.19 -12.58 -16.61
CA ALA A 98 1.67 -12.21 -17.92
C ALA A 98 2.43 -11.02 -18.51
N ASP A 99 2.30 -10.79 -19.82
CA ASP A 99 2.91 -9.64 -20.44
C ASP A 99 2.22 -8.35 -19.98
N HIS A 100 2.93 -7.55 -19.18
CA HIS A 100 2.46 -6.28 -18.67
C HIS A 100 3.21 -5.17 -19.39
N PRO A 101 2.53 -4.08 -19.82
CA PRO A 101 3.20 -2.89 -20.30
C PRO A 101 4.28 -2.52 -19.29
N GLN A 102 5.51 -2.41 -19.77
CA GLN A 102 6.65 -2.08 -18.92
C GLN A 102 6.28 -0.84 -18.12
N PRO A 103 6.51 -0.82 -16.79
CA PRO A 103 6.12 0.33 -16.00
C PRO A 103 6.92 1.50 -16.58
N HIS A 104 6.22 2.46 -17.19
CA HIS A 104 6.87 3.66 -17.64
C HIS A 104 7.62 4.20 -16.42
N PRO A 105 8.90 4.59 -16.54
CA PRO A 105 9.53 5.34 -15.49
C PRO A 105 8.81 6.68 -15.47
N GLU A 106 7.65 6.73 -14.81
CA GLU A 106 7.13 7.97 -14.27
C GLU A 106 8.31 8.52 -13.48
N ARG A 107 8.85 9.63 -13.99
CA ARG A 107 9.82 10.44 -13.28
C ARG A 107 9.28 10.55 -11.87
N ALA A 108 9.85 9.79 -10.93
CA ALA A 108 9.63 10.02 -9.52
C ALA A 108 9.73 11.54 -9.36
N PRO A 109 8.71 12.22 -8.79
CA PRO A 109 8.77 13.66 -8.65
C PRO A 109 10.10 13.93 -7.97
N ARG A 110 11.04 14.58 -8.69
CA ARG A 110 12.37 14.84 -8.16
C ARG A 110 12.08 15.48 -6.82
N ARG A 111 12.49 14.84 -5.72
CA ARG A 111 12.39 15.42 -4.39
C ARG A 111 12.93 16.83 -4.56
N SER A 112 12.08 17.84 -4.42
CA SER A 112 12.50 19.22 -4.63
C SER A 112 13.59 19.45 -3.60
N VAL A 113 14.84 19.54 -4.05
CA VAL A 113 15.94 19.92 -3.18
C VAL A 113 15.54 21.31 -2.69
N PRO A 114 15.27 21.50 -1.38
CA PRO A 114 14.94 22.83 -0.89
C PRO A 114 16.07 23.75 -1.32
N LYS A 115 15.74 24.87 -1.96
CA LYS A 115 16.74 25.86 -2.38
C LYS A 115 17.67 26.10 -1.18
N PRO A 116 19.00 25.93 -1.31
CA PRO A 116 19.90 26.14 -0.19
C PRO A 116 19.62 27.53 0.38
N ARG A 117 19.34 27.58 1.68
CA ARG A 117 19.05 28.83 2.36
C ARG A 117 20.31 29.68 2.29
N THR A 118 20.16 30.98 2.02
CA THR A 118 21.30 31.91 2.10
C THR A 118 21.85 31.84 3.52
N VAL A 119 23.10 31.40 3.66
CA VAL A 119 23.83 31.51 4.92
C VAL A 119 24.27 32.97 5.02
N VAL A 120 23.82 33.65 6.08
CA VAL A 120 24.28 35.00 6.41
C VAL A 120 25.21 34.86 7.61
N ASP A 121 26.45 35.28 7.45
CA ASP A 121 27.40 35.36 8.56
C ASP A 121 26.93 36.48 9.50
N LEU A 122 26.44 36.11 10.69
CA LEU A 122 26.14 37.07 11.73
C LEU A 122 27.46 37.55 12.34
N HIS A 123 27.81 38.81 12.12
CA HIS A 123 28.92 39.44 12.85
C HIS A 123 28.50 39.61 14.31
N LEU A 124 29.12 38.85 15.22
CA LEU A 124 28.98 39.06 16.65
C LEU A 124 29.72 40.37 17.01
N PRO A 125 29.10 41.30 17.75
CA PRO A 125 29.81 42.48 18.22
C PRO A 125 30.95 42.07 19.16
N GLU A 126 32.09 42.74 19.04
CA GLU A 126 33.22 42.52 19.96
C GLU A 126 32.78 42.87 21.40
N PRO A 127 33.22 42.08 22.40
CA PRO A 127 32.89 42.37 23.78
C PRO A 127 33.45 43.74 24.16
N ASP A 128 32.57 44.58 24.70
CA ASP A 128 32.88 45.91 25.20
C ASP A 128 34.05 45.81 26.18
N GLN A 129 35.21 46.36 25.81
CA GLN A 129 36.40 46.39 26.65
C GLN A 129 36.17 47.40 27.76
N ALA A 130 35.51 46.94 28.83
CA ALA A 130 35.44 47.67 30.08
C ALA A 130 36.76 47.53 30.83
N ALA A 131 37.52 48.64 30.80
CA ALA A 131 38.65 49.05 31.65
C ALA A 131 40.05 48.49 31.34
#